data_AF-A0A7S0NCI3-F1
#
_entry.id   AF-A0A7S0NCI3-F1
#
_cell.length_a   1.000
_cell.length_b   1.000
_cell.length_c   1.000
_cell.angle_alpha   90.00
_cell.angle_beta   90.00
_cell.angle_gamma   90.00
#
_symmetry.space_group_name_H-M   'P 1'
#
loop_
_entity.id
_entity.type
_entity.pdbx_description
1 polymer ?
#
loop_
_entity_poly.entity_id
_entity_poly.type
_entity_poly.pdbx_seq_one_letter_code
_entity_poly.pdbx_strand_id
1 'polypeptide(L)'
;WNEFGMSGKKTSSKRNVLVWSPTNLEVEFADEFKHVYLVAGLLFSVVLSLYVATMHRSVSGGDNGELLGCACELGIAHPPGYPTFTILGHLFVRFFPFGSPAFRVAFMSAACDALAGALVML
;
A
#
# COMPACT_ATOMS: atom_id res chain seq x y z
N TRP A 1 46.60 -58.42 34.48
CA TRP A 1 47.44 -57.38 33.88
C TRP A 1 46.69 -56.72 32.74
N ASN A 2 46.07 -55.59 33.07
CA ASN A 2 45.78 -54.39 32.25
C ASN A 2 44.65 -54.53 31.22
N GLU A 3 43.44 -54.05 31.52
CA GLU A 3 42.95 -52.65 31.35
C GLU A 3 42.87 -52.22 29.88
N PHE A 4 41.65 -52.13 29.34
CA PHE A 4 41.25 -51.03 28.45
C PHE A 4 39.72 -50.87 28.51
N GLY A 5 39.27 -50.04 29.46
CA GLY A 5 37.91 -49.56 29.51
C GLY A 5 37.65 -48.58 28.36
N MET A 6 36.91 -49.02 27.35
CA MET A 6 36.30 -48.10 26.39
C MET A 6 34.92 -47.68 26.90
N SER A 7 34.91 -46.74 27.85
CA SER A 7 33.72 -45.96 28.17
C SER A 7 33.48 -44.99 27.02
N GLY A 8 32.66 -45.42 26.06
CA GLY A 8 32.14 -44.56 25.00
C GLY A 8 31.31 -43.44 25.62
N LYS A 9 31.92 -42.26 25.80
CA LYS A 9 31.19 -41.02 26.08
C LYS A 9 30.26 -40.77 24.89
N LYS A 10 28.98 -41.12 25.04
CA LYS A 10 27.91 -40.62 24.15
C LYS A 10 27.78 -39.12 24.39
N THR A 11 28.54 -38.31 23.65
CA THR A 11 28.26 -36.89 23.54
C THR A 11 27.00 -36.76 22.71
N SER A 12 25.91 -36.46 23.41
CA SER A 12 24.59 -36.20 22.83
C SER A 12 24.66 -34.96 21.95
N SER A 13 25.01 -35.16 20.68
CA SER A 13 24.73 -34.17 19.64
C SER A 13 23.21 -34.08 19.55
N LYS A 14 22.65 -33.02 20.13
CA LYS A 14 21.27 -32.61 19.93
C LYS A 14 21.10 -32.28 18.45
N ARG A 15 20.85 -33.32 17.64
CA ARG A 15 20.23 -33.15 16.33
C ARG A 15 18.86 -32.56 16.62
N ASN A 16 18.71 -31.26 16.38
CA ASN A 16 17.40 -30.66 16.16
C ASN A 16 16.79 -31.43 15.00
N VAL A 17 16.03 -32.47 15.32
CA VAL A 17 15.15 -33.11 14.36
C VAL A 17 14.15 -32.01 14.02
N LEU A 18 14.36 -31.36 12.88
CA LEU A 18 13.36 -30.51 12.25
C LEU A 18 12.17 -31.43 11.99
N VAL A 19 11.25 -31.47 12.96
CA VAL A 19 9.94 -32.07 12.79
C VAL A 19 9.27 -31.19 11.75
N TRP A 20 9.27 -31.66 10.51
CA TRP A 20 8.58 -31.01 9.41
C TRP A 20 7.09 -30.98 9.76
N SER A 21 6.59 -29.80 10.08
CA SER A 21 5.17 -29.51 10.26
C SER A 21 4.81 -28.44 9.24
N PRO A 22 3.76 -28.62 8.42
CA PRO A 22 3.29 -27.62 7.46
C PRO A 22 3.07 -26.24 8.10
N THR A 23 2.69 -26.22 9.37
CA THR A 23 2.49 -24.99 10.17
C THR A 23 3.75 -24.15 10.30
N ASN A 24 4.94 -24.76 10.33
CA ASN A 24 6.18 -24.02 10.51
C ASN A 24 6.56 -23.24 9.25
N LEU A 25 6.15 -23.70 8.07
CA LEU A 25 6.33 -22.98 6.82
C LEU A 25 5.39 -21.76 6.78
N GLU A 26 4.10 -21.95 7.06
CA GLU A 26 3.13 -20.84 7.00
C GLU A 26 3.49 -19.68 7.96
N VAL A 27 3.98 -20.00 9.16
CA VAL A 27 4.36 -18.99 10.16
C VAL A 27 5.68 -18.29 9.78
N GLU A 28 6.70 -19.03 9.30
CA GLU A 28 7.96 -18.41 8.87
C GLU A 28 7.80 -17.55 7.61
N PHE A 29 7.02 -18.00 6.62
CA PHE A 29 6.70 -17.20 5.43
C PHE A 29 5.92 -15.92 5.80
N ALA A 30 4.95 -16.00 6.73
CA ALA A 30 4.18 -14.83 7.15
C ALA A 30 5.04 -13.78 7.87
N ASP A 31 5.99 -14.22 8.72
CA ASP A 31 6.90 -13.30 9.41
C ASP A 31 7.94 -12.68 8.47
N GLU A 32 8.38 -13.40 7.42
CA GLU A 32 9.31 -12.86 6.41
C GLU A 32 8.71 -11.67 5.65
N PHE A 33 7.44 -11.77 5.23
CA PHE A 33 6.76 -10.71 4.47
C PHE A 33 6.13 -9.62 5.32
N LYS A 34 5.97 -9.83 6.64
CA LYS A 34 5.38 -8.83 7.55
C LYS A 34 6.09 -7.49 7.47
N HIS A 35 7.42 -7.49 7.38
CA HIS A 35 8.21 -6.27 7.24
C HIS A 35 7.93 -5.54 5.93
N VAL A 36 7.68 -6.27 4.83
CA VAL A 36 7.37 -5.70 3.51
C VAL A 36 6.05 -4.94 3.57
N TYR A 37 4.99 -5.57 4.12
CA TYR A 37 3.69 -4.91 4.27
C TYR A 37 3.73 -3.70 5.21
N LEU A 38 4.54 -3.75 6.27
CA LEU A 38 4.73 -2.61 7.18
C LEU A 38 5.41 -1.43 6.48
N VAL A 39 6.44 -1.70 5.68
CA VAL A 39 7.15 -0.66 4.91
C VAL A 39 6.23 -0.08 3.82
N ALA A 40 5.45 -0.91 3.13
CA ALA A 40 4.48 -0.46 2.14
C ALA A 40 3.41 0.46 2.76
N GLY A 41 2.86 0.08 3.92
CA GLY A 41 1.89 0.90 4.65
C GLY A 41 2.47 2.22 5.16
N LEU A 42 3.75 2.21 5.59
CA LEU A 42 4.45 3.43 5.97
C LEU A 42 4.67 4.35 4.77
N LEU A 43 5.12 3.80 3.64
CA LEU A 43 5.32 4.54 2.39
C LEU A 43 4.02 5.19 1.93
N PHE A 44 2.93 4.43 1.89
CA PHE A 44 1.59 4.94 1.58
C PHE A 44 1.24 6.15 2.45
N SER A 45 1.40 6.00 3.77
CA SER A 45 1.02 7.03 4.74
C SER A 45 1.85 8.30 4.61
N VAL A 46 3.16 8.16 4.38
CA VAL A 46 4.08 9.29 4.19
C VAL A 46 3.76 10.02 2.88
N VAL A 47 3.65 9.29 1.77
CA VAL A 47 3.37 9.88 0.45
C VAL A 47 2.00 10.57 0.44
N LEU A 48 0.96 9.92 0.99
CA LEU A 48 -0.36 10.52 1.10
C LEU A 48 -0.33 11.80 1.93
N SER A 49 0.36 11.79 3.08
CA SER A 49 0.46 12.98 3.94
C SER A 49 1.16 14.14 3.22
N LEU A 50 2.22 13.84 2.45
CA LEU A 50 2.92 14.84 1.64
C LEU A 50 2.04 15.41 0.54
N TYR A 51 1.28 14.58 -0.18
CA TYR A 51 0.35 15.07 -1.19
C TYR A 51 -0.80 15.87 -0.58
N VAL A 52 -1.38 15.45 0.53
CA VAL A 52 -2.43 16.22 1.21
C VAL A 52 -1.91 17.58 1.70
N ALA A 53 -0.65 17.64 2.13
CA ALA A 53 -0.02 18.89 2.56
C ALA A 53 0.32 19.84 1.40
N THR A 54 0.59 19.31 0.20
CA THR A 54 1.08 20.08 -0.95
C THR A 54 0.03 20.33 -2.03
N MET A 55 -1.07 19.58 -2.03
CA MET A 55 -2.11 19.71 -3.04
C MET A 55 -2.81 21.07 -2.98
N HIS A 56 -3.23 21.55 -4.14
CA HIS A 56 -3.90 22.83 -4.26
C HIS A 56 -5.30 22.77 -3.62
N ARG A 57 -5.64 23.74 -2.76
CA ARG A 57 -6.95 23.80 -2.07
C ARG A 57 -8.07 24.40 -2.94
N SER A 58 -7.71 25.02 -4.06
CA SER A 58 -8.61 25.61 -5.04
C SER A 58 -8.44 24.95 -6.41
N VAL A 59 -9.09 25.49 -7.43
CA VAL A 59 -8.91 25.05 -8.81
C VAL A 59 -7.57 25.56 -9.32
N SER A 60 -6.67 24.65 -9.69
CA SER A 60 -5.42 25.01 -10.36
C SER A 60 -5.66 25.32 -11.83
N GLY A 61 -4.71 25.99 -12.48
CA GLY A 61 -4.79 26.29 -13.91
C GLY A 61 -4.70 25.05 -14.81
N GLY A 62 -4.85 25.26 -16.12
CA GLY A 62 -4.87 24.20 -17.13
C GLY A 62 -6.15 23.38 -17.10
N ASP A 63 -6.02 22.09 -17.38
CA ASP A 63 -7.16 21.16 -17.55
C ASP A 63 -7.88 20.82 -16.24
N ASN A 64 -7.29 21.19 -15.09
CA ASN A 64 -7.85 20.89 -13.77
C ASN A 64 -9.25 21.49 -13.56
N GLY A 65 -9.50 22.68 -14.08
CA GLY A 65 -10.81 23.33 -13.98
C GLY A 65 -11.88 22.62 -14.78
N GLU A 66 -11.55 22.19 -15.99
CA GLU A 66 -12.44 21.41 -16.85
C GLU A 66 -12.72 20.03 -16.26
N LEU A 67 -11.67 19.32 -15.82
CA LEU A 67 -11.79 17.99 -15.21
C LEU A 67 -12.61 18.03 -13.92
N LEU A 68 -12.43 19.08 -13.10
CA LEU A 68 -13.26 19.30 -11.92
C LEU A 68 -14.72 19.59 -12.29
N GLY A 69 -14.95 20.45 -13.29
CA GLY A 69 -16.30 20.72 -13.79
C GLY A 69 -17.00 19.45 -14.28
N CYS A 70 -16.29 18.65 -15.08
CA CYS A 70 -16.77 17.36 -15.57
C CYS A 70 -17.01 16.37 -14.43
N ALA A 71 -16.17 16.34 -13.39
CA ALA A 71 -16.40 15.51 -12.21
C ALA A 71 -17.64 15.97 -11.42
N CYS A 72 -17.89 17.27 -11.29
CA CYS A 72 -19.07 17.79 -10.60
C CYS A 72 -20.39 17.48 -11.34
N GLU A 73 -20.40 17.63 -12.66
CA GLU A 73 -21.60 17.51 -13.50
C GLU A 73 -21.76 16.14 -14.17
N LEU A 74 -20.79 15.24 -13.99
CA LEU A 74 -20.66 13.99 -14.75
C LEU A 74 -20.60 14.24 -16.26
N GLY A 75 -19.81 15.26 -16.64
CA GLY A 75 -19.56 15.68 -18.02
C GLY A 75 -18.44 14.88 -18.70
N ILE A 76 -18.23 15.20 -19.97
CA ILE A 76 -17.17 14.63 -20.79
C ILE A 76 -16.13 15.74 -21.02
N ALA A 77 -14.90 15.50 -20.59
CA ALA A 77 -13.79 16.42 -20.82
C ALA A 77 -13.38 16.44 -22.29
N HIS A 78 -12.51 17.38 -22.68
CA HIS A 78 -11.91 17.40 -24.01
C HIS A 78 -11.31 16.02 -24.38
N PRO A 79 -11.25 15.67 -25.68
CA PRO A 79 -10.75 14.36 -26.12
C PRO A 79 -9.39 14.05 -25.47
N PRO A 80 -9.22 12.94 -24.74
CA PRO A 80 -9.94 11.65 -24.80
C PRO A 80 -11.14 11.46 -23.83
N GLY A 81 -11.58 12.50 -23.12
CA GLY A 81 -12.81 12.47 -22.30
C GLY A 81 -12.67 11.96 -20.86
N TYR A 82 -11.58 11.28 -20.51
CA TYR A 82 -11.23 10.83 -19.15
C TYR A 82 -12.39 10.19 -18.33
N PRO A 83 -13.14 9.21 -18.88
CA PRO A 83 -14.37 8.72 -18.28
C PRO A 83 -14.19 8.07 -16.90
N THR A 84 -13.08 7.38 -16.67
CA THR A 84 -12.78 6.76 -15.37
C THR A 84 -12.57 7.81 -14.30
N PHE A 85 -11.83 8.89 -14.63
CA PHE A 85 -11.58 10.00 -13.73
C PHE A 85 -12.87 10.76 -13.41
N THR A 86 -13.71 11.06 -14.40
CA THR A 86 -14.94 11.83 -14.18
C THR A 86 -15.95 11.06 -13.33
N ILE A 87 -16.11 9.75 -13.54
CA ILE A 87 -16.98 8.91 -12.71
C ILE A 87 -16.48 8.82 -11.28
N LEU A 88 -15.19 8.50 -11.08
CA LEU A 88 -14.61 8.40 -9.73
C LEU A 88 -14.64 9.75 -9.01
N GLY A 89 -14.29 10.82 -9.70
CA GLY A 89 -14.35 12.19 -9.19
C GLY A 89 -15.77 12.57 -8.79
N HIS A 90 -16.78 12.23 -9.59
CA HIS A 90 -18.19 12.48 -9.26
C HIS A 90 -18.63 11.75 -7.99
N LEU A 91 -18.26 10.47 -7.86
CA LEU A 91 -18.53 9.69 -6.64
C LEU A 91 -17.85 10.33 -5.44
N PHE A 92 -16.58 10.72 -5.57
CA PHE A 92 -15.82 11.32 -4.48
C PHE A 92 -16.41 12.68 -4.06
N VAL A 93 -16.78 13.53 -5.01
CA VAL A 93 -17.45 14.81 -4.73
C VAL A 93 -18.79 14.58 -4.03
N ARG A 94 -19.54 13.54 -4.40
CA ARG A 94 -20.88 13.25 -3.86
C ARG A 94 -20.86 12.61 -2.47
N PHE A 95 -19.97 11.64 -2.24
CA PHE A 95 -19.94 10.85 -1.01
C PHE A 95 -19.01 11.40 0.07
N PHE A 96 -18.02 12.22 -0.31
CA PHE A 96 -17.10 12.82 0.65
C PHE A 96 -17.55 14.26 0.95
N PRO A 97 -18.12 14.57 2.14
CA PRO A 97 -18.74 15.88 2.40
C PRO A 97 -17.74 16.96 2.84
N PHE A 98 -16.43 16.68 2.86
CA PHE A 98 -15.43 17.60 3.41
C PHE A 98 -14.76 18.45 2.33
N GLY A 99 -14.50 19.72 2.66
CA GLY A 99 -13.81 20.65 1.77
C GLY A 99 -14.59 21.05 0.52
N SER A 100 -13.92 21.82 -0.34
CA SER A 100 -14.41 22.22 -1.67
C SER A 100 -14.41 21.03 -2.64
N PRO A 101 -15.23 21.03 -3.70
CA PRO A 101 -15.15 19.99 -4.74
C PRO A 101 -13.73 19.80 -5.30
N ALA A 102 -12.99 20.91 -5.48
CA ALA A 102 -11.58 20.88 -5.88
C ALA A 102 -10.71 20.07 -4.91
N PHE A 103 -10.87 20.30 -3.61
CA PHE A 103 -10.16 19.53 -2.57
C PHE A 103 -10.50 18.04 -2.64
N ARG A 104 -11.77 17.69 -2.86
CA ARG A 104 -12.22 16.29 -2.91
C ARG A 104 -11.59 15.52 -4.06
N VAL A 105 -11.60 16.12 -5.25
CA VAL A 105 -11.00 15.51 -6.45
C VAL A 105 -9.48 15.46 -6.33
N ALA A 106 -8.83 16.50 -5.81
CA ALA A 106 -7.39 16.49 -5.57
C ALA A 106 -6.98 15.41 -4.54
N PHE A 107 -7.76 15.26 -3.46
CA PHE A 107 -7.54 14.22 -2.46
C PHE A 107 -7.71 12.81 -3.04
N MET A 108 -8.72 12.61 -3.89
CA MET A 108 -8.90 11.34 -4.61
C MET A 108 -7.64 10.98 -5.42
N SER A 109 -7.13 11.91 -6.22
CA SER A 109 -5.90 11.69 -7.00
C SER A 109 -4.70 11.40 -6.09
N ALA A 110 -4.52 12.17 -5.01
CA ALA A 110 -3.45 11.95 -4.04
C ALA A 110 -3.50 10.55 -3.39
N ALA A 111 -4.71 10.06 -3.08
CA ALA A 111 -4.91 8.72 -2.54
C ALA A 111 -4.57 7.63 -3.56
N CYS A 112 -4.95 7.81 -4.82
CA CYS A 112 -4.62 6.90 -5.91
C CYS A 112 -3.10 6.84 -6.15
N ASP A 113 -2.41 7.99 -6.18
CA ASP A 113 -0.97 8.05 -6.40
C ASP A 113 -0.19 7.41 -5.24
N ALA A 114 -0.57 7.69 -4.00
CA ALA A 114 0.03 7.06 -2.82
C ALA A 114 -0.18 5.54 -2.81
N LEU A 115 -1.37 5.08 -3.19
CA LEU A 115 -1.69 3.65 -3.29
C LEU A 115 -0.85 2.97 -4.38
N ALA A 116 -0.73 3.59 -5.56
CA ALA A 116 0.09 3.05 -6.64
C ALA A 116 1.57 2.92 -6.20
N GLY A 117 2.12 3.92 -5.53
CA GLY A 117 3.49 3.86 -5.01
C GLY A 117 3.70 2.74 -3.99
N ALA A 118 2.73 2.49 -3.11
CA ALA A 118 2.79 1.38 -2.16
C ALA A 118 2.66 0.02 -2.83
N LEU A 119 1.78 -0.12 -3.83
CA LEU A 119 1.60 -1.37 -4.58
C LEU A 119 2.81 -1.74 -5.44
N VAL A 120 3.54 -0.77 -5.99
CA VAL A 120 4.78 -1.03 -6.75
C VAL A 120 5.90 -1.58 -5.86
N MET A 121 5.87 -1.27 -4.57
CA MET A 121 6.86 -1.72 -3.60
C MET A 121 6.61 -3.16 -3.11
N LEU A 122 5.37 -3.65 -3.22
CA LEU A 122 4.98 -5.02 -2.88
C LEU A 122 5.36 -6.01 -3.98
#